data_AF-A0A2T6FYC6-F1
#
_entry.id   AF-A0A2T6FYC6-F1
#
_cell.length_a   1.000
_cell.length_b   1.000
_cell.length_c   1.000
_cell.angle_alpha   90.00
_cell.angle_beta   90.00
_cell.angle_gamma   90.00
#
_symmetry.space_group_name_H-M   'P 1'
#
loop_
_entity.id
_entity.type
_entity.pdbx_description
1 polymer ?
#
loop_
_entity_poly.entity_id
_entity_poly.type
_entity_poly.pdbx_seq_one_letter_code
_entity_poly.pdbx_strand_id
1 'polypeptide(L)'
;MTLDAVDIDASRQLLGMILEPEQLQAKPENAKVTLTWDTVTNAKGYNVKRSTTLGGPYRTVAGNVYGTSYTDTAVTNGTTYYYVVTALHAAGESGNSNEASATPQAQESQRALLVVTLDNGLEKEFDLPLSEVQAFISWYEGKAAGTGSASYAIDKHDNNKGPFKSRKDYVIFDKILNYEVSEYTPASK
;
A
#
# COMPACT_ATOMS: atom_id res chain seq x y z
N MET A 1 45.51 -9.24 36.36
CA MET A 1 44.98 -8.69 35.11
C MET A 1 44.31 -9.83 34.38
N THR A 2 43.06 -10.15 34.73
CA THR A 2 42.29 -11.22 34.10
C THR A 2 41.70 -10.66 32.82
N LEU A 3 42.10 -11.19 31.67
CA LEU A 3 41.36 -10.98 30.43
C LEU A 3 40.02 -11.73 30.57
N ASP A 4 38.93 -11.00 30.71
CA ASP A 4 37.60 -11.57 30.49
C ASP A 4 37.43 -11.74 28.97
N ALA A 5 37.43 -12.99 28.51
CA ALA A 5 37.17 -13.30 27.12
C ALA A 5 35.73 -12.92 26.79
N VAL A 6 35.56 -12.09 25.76
CA VAL A 6 34.29 -11.89 25.07
C VAL A 6 33.85 -13.27 24.56
N ASP A 7 32.83 -13.86 25.17
CA ASP A 7 32.34 -15.19 24.78
C ASP A 7 31.47 -15.04 23.53
N ILE A 8 31.83 -15.71 22.45
CA ILE A 8 31.20 -15.55 21.14
C ILE A 8 30.70 -16.93 20.70
N ASP A 9 29.43 -17.03 20.28
CA ASP A 9 28.85 -18.29 19.81
C ASP A 9 29.44 -18.76 18.47
N ALA A 10 29.04 -19.96 18.03
CA ALA A 10 29.50 -20.57 16.78
C ALA A 10 29.17 -19.73 15.52
N SER A 11 28.29 -18.73 15.62
CA SER A 11 27.92 -17.78 14.57
C SER A 11 28.64 -16.44 14.64
N ARG A 12 29.62 -16.30 15.56
CA ARG A 12 30.36 -15.08 15.85
C ARG A 12 29.53 -13.98 16.54
N GLN A 13 28.47 -14.35 17.25
CA GLN A 13 27.66 -13.41 18.05
C GLN A 13 28.01 -13.46 19.53
N LEU A 14 28.03 -12.30 20.18
CA LEU A 14 28.30 -12.18 21.62
C LEU A 14 27.27 -12.97 22.45
N LEU A 15 27.73 -13.90 23.27
CA LEU A 15 26.89 -14.64 24.22
C LEU A 15 26.26 -13.64 25.21
N GLY A 16 24.93 -13.54 25.18
CA GLY A 16 24.15 -12.63 26.04
C GLY A 16 23.64 -11.37 25.35
N MET A 17 23.98 -11.11 24.09
CA MET A 17 23.42 -9.98 23.33
C MET A 17 22.20 -10.43 22.52
N ILE A 18 21.04 -9.80 22.77
CA ILE A 18 19.83 -10.03 21.98
C ILE A 18 19.88 -9.08 20.79
N LEU A 19 20.00 -9.62 19.57
CA LEU A 19 19.99 -8.80 18.36
C LEU A 19 18.65 -8.06 18.20
N GLU A 20 18.74 -6.80 17.80
CA GLU A 20 17.60 -6.00 17.41
C GLU A 20 17.28 -6.14 15.91
N PRO A 21 16.02 -5.93 15.51
CA PRO A 21 15.67 -5.87 14.10
C PRO A 21 16.37 -4.69 13.42
N GLU A 22 16.80 -4.90 12.18
CA GLU A 22 17.38 -3.85 11.33
C GLU A 22 16.48 -3.59 10.11
N GLN A 23 16.83 -2.56 9.34
CA GLN A 23 16.17 -2.19 8.09
C GLN A 23 14.64 -2.03 8.22
N LEU A 24 14.17 -1.51 9.36
CA LEU A 24 12.77 -1.15 9.51
C LEU A 24 12.41 -0.09 8.47
N GLN A 25 11.40 -0.39 7.67
CA GLN A 25 10.81 0.49 6.68
C GLN A 25 9.34 0.69 6.99
N ALA A 26 8.85 1.90 6.73
CA ALA A 26 7.46 2.27 6.90
C ALA A 26 6.91 2.84 5.59
N LYS A 27 5.94 2.13 5.00
CA LYS A 27 5.28 2.53 3.77
C LYS A 27 3.90 3.12 4.08
N PRO A 28 3.67 4.42 3.86
CA PRO A 28 2.34 5.00 4.02
C PRO A 28 1.40 4.55 2.91
N GLU A 29 0.14 4.34 3.26
CA GLU A 29 -0.98 4.06 2.36
C GLU A 29 -2.24 4.79 2.86
N ASN A 30 -3.38 4.62 2.19
CA ASN A 30 -4.63 5.20 2.65
C ASN A 30 -5.08 4.58 3.98
N ALA A 31 -5.09 5.40 5.03
CA ALA A 31 -5.51 5.04 6.39
C ALA A 31 -4.76 3.83 6.99
N LYS A 32 -3.55 3.55 6.50
CA LYS A 32 -2.70 2.47 7.02
C LYS A 32 -1.22 2.72 6.76
N VAL A 33 -0.36 2.11 7.57
CA VAL A 33 1.09 2.01 7.36
C VAL A 33 1.47 0.54 7.29
N THR A 34 2.16 0.14 6.23
CA THR A 34 2.77 -1.19 6.14
C THR A 34 4.23 -1.11 6.57
N LEU A 35 4.59 -1.89 7.59
CA LEU A 35 5.93 -2.00 8.14
C LEU A 35 6.58 -3.30 7.68
N THR A 36 7.88 -3.25 7.41
CA THR A 36 8.72 -4.41 7.11
C THR A 36 10.09 -4.24 7.75
N TRP A 37 10.68 -5.32 8.23
CA TRP A 37 12.02 -5.33 8.84
C TRP A 37 12.76 -6.62 8.50
N ASP A 38 14.05 -6.70 8.80
CA ASP A 38 14.83 -7.92 8.59
C ASP A 38 14.55 -8.97 9.68
N THR A 39 14.67 -10.25 9.31
CA THR A 39 14.48 -11.34 10.27
C THR A 39 15.62 -11.37 11.28
N VAL A 40 15.29 -11.52 12.55
CA VAL A 40 16.26 -11.73 13.64
C VAL A 40 16.34 -13.22 13.94
N THR A 41 17.54 -13.78 13.81
CA THR A 41 17.81 -15.20 14.11
C THR A 41 17.39 -15.54 15.53
N ASN A 42 16.67 -16.65 15.71
CA ASN A 42 16.14 -17.13 17.00
C ASN A 42 15.06 -16.27 17.66
N ALA A 43 14.58 -15.19 17.03
CA ALA A 43 13.44 -14.45 17.53
C ALA A 43 12.17 -15.34 17.56
N LYS A 44 11.41 -15.23 18.66
CA LYS A 44 10.12 -15.91 18.87
C LYS A 44 8.94 -15.07 18.39
N GLY A 45 9.17 -13.80 18.11
CA GLY A 45 8.19 -12.83 17.62
C GLY A 45 8.76 -11.42 17.76
N TYR A 46 7.94 -10.43 17.45
CA TYR A 46 8.32 -9.02 17.51
C TYR A 46 7.26 -8.17 18.22
N ASN A 47 7.69 -7.10 18.88
CA ASN A 47 6.79 -6.01 19.26
C ASN A 47 6.97 -4.84 18.29
N VAL A 48 5.86 -4.37 17.73
CA VAL A 48 5.80 -3.14 16.94
C VAL A 48 5.36 -2.00 17.86
N LYS A 49 6.14 -0.93 17.88
CA LYS A 49 5.91 0.23 18.73
C LYS A 49 5.78 1.48 17.88
N ARG A 50 4.97 2.44 18.34
CA ARG A 50 4.61 3.66 17.61
C ARG A 50 4.63 4.88 18.50
N SER A 51 5.04 6.01 17.95
CA SER A 51 4.96 7.36 18.52
C SER A 51 4.43 8.34 17.47
N THR A 52 3.91 9.48 17.90
CA THR A 52 3.64 10.66 17.06
C THR A 52 4.73 11.73 17.23
N THR A 53 5.76 11.42 18.00
CA THR A 53 6.91 12.28 18.30
C THR A 53 8.18 11.55 17.90
N LEU A 54 9.02 12.21 17.10
CA LEU A 54 10.34 11.74 16.71
C LEU A 54 11.15 11.36 17.95
N GLY A 55 11.71 10.15 17.96
CA GLY A 55 12.50 9.62 19.08
C GLY A 55 11.66 9.04 20.23
N GLY A 56 10.32 9.05 20.14
CA GLY A 56 9.43 8.49 21.15
C GLY A 56 8.86 9.53 22.15
N PRO A 57 8.30 9.09 23.29
CA PRO A 57 8.22 7.70 23.75
C PRO A 57 7.31 6.83 22.89
N TYR A 58 7.68 5.57 22.68
CA TYR A 58 6.89 4.64 21.86
C TYR A 58 5.94 3.79 22.71
N ARG A 59 4.71 3.60 22.24
CA ARG A 59 3.77 2.61 22.78
C ARG A 59 3.73 1.38 21.90
N THR A 60 3.62 0.19 22.49
CA THR A 60 3.38 -1.04 21.73
C THR A 60 1.99 -0.98 21.08
N VAL A 61 1.94 -1.16 19.76
CA VAL A 61 0.69 -1.21 18.97
C VAL A 61 0.37 -2.63 18.50
N ALA A 62 1.37 -3.50 18.41
CA ALA A 62 1.19 -4.92 18.25
C ALA A 62 2.32 -5.67 18.95
N GLY A 63 1.99 -6.76 19.63
CA GLY A 63 2.97 -7.66 20.26
C GLY A 63 2.83 -9.08 19.72
N ASN A 64 3.89 -9.87 19.87
CA ASN A 64 3.96 -11.25 19.35
C ASN A 64 3.63 -11.35 17.86
N VAL A 65 4.10 -10.39 17.05
CA VAL A 65 3.98 -10.48 15.60
C VAL A 65 4.89 -11.61 15.11
N TYR A 66 4.31 -12.60 14.43
CA TYR A 66 5.03 -13.70 13.82
C TYR A 66 5.31 -13.37 12.35
N GLY A 67 6.59 -13.29 11.98
CA GLY A 67 7.03 -12.82 10.67
C GLY A 67 7.65 -11.43 10.72
N THR A 68 7.97 -10.88 9.56
CA THR A 68 8.78 -9.65 9.40
C THR A 68 8.01 -8.48 8.79
N SER A 69 6.68 -8.50 8.94
CA SER A 69 5.81 -7.43 8.46
C SER A 69 4.60 -7.24 9.38
N TYR A 70 4.11 -6.00 9.45
CA TYR A 70 2.89 -5.64 10.16
C TYR A 70 2.20 -4.47 9.45
N THR A 71 0.87 -4.47 9.42
CA THR A 71 0.07 -3.35 8.89
C THR A 71 -0.67 -2.67 10.03
N ASP A 72 -0.31 -1.42 10.31
CA ASP A 72 -0.99 -0.57 11.27
C ASP A 72 -2.17 0.15 10.58
N THR A 73 -3.39 -0.24 10.90
CA THR A 73 -4.63 0.38 10.41
C THR A 73 -5.23 1.38 11.40
N ALA A 74 -4.62 1.55 12.57
CA ALA A 74 -5.08 2.46 13.61
C ALA A 74 -4.39 3.83 13.49
N VAL A 75 -4.26 4.32 12.26
CA VAL A 75 -3.59 5.59 11.90
C VAL A 75 -4.56 6.53 11.20
N THR A 76 -4.23 7.81 11.21
CA THR A 76 -5.02 8.85 10.53
C THR A 76 -4.19 9.49 9.44
N ASN A 77 -4.80 9.71 8.27
CA ASN A 77 -4.16 10.40 7.15
C ASN A 77 -3.70 11.81 7.57
N GLY A 78 -2.55 12.24 7.05
CA GLY A 78 -1.93 13.53 7.35
C GLY A 78 -1.18 13.58 8.69
N THR A 79 -1.26 12.53 9.52
CA THR A 79 -0.48 12.46 10.78
C THR A 79 0.79 11.64 10.56
N THR A 80 1.95 12.22 10.90
CA THR A 80 3.22 11.47 10.87
C THR A 80 3.33 10.55 12.08
N TYR A 81 3.66 9.30 11.83
CA TYR A 81 3.92 8.29 12.85
C TYR A 81 5.36 7.81 12.74
N TYR A 82 5.94 7.52 13.90
CA TYR A 82 7.30 7.01 14.06
C TYR A 82 7.23 5.62 14.67
N TYR A 83 7.96 4.67 14.09
CA TYR A 83 7.90 3.26 14.43
C TYR A 83 9.28 2.73 14.78
N VAL A 84 9.29 1.82 15.75
CA VAL A 84 10.42 0.95 16.07
C VAL A 84 9.90 -0.45 16.30
N VAL A 85 10.75 -1.44 16.07
CA VAL A 85 10.44 -2.86 16.32
C VAL A 85 11.50 -3.44 17.24
N THR A 86 11.08 -4.30 18.17
CA THR A 86 11.98 -5.11 18.99
C THR A 86 11.73 -6.59 18.73
N ALA A 87 12.77 -7.41 18.86
CA ALA A 87 12.68 -8.86 18.81
C ALA A 87 12.43 -9.44 20.20
N LEU A 88 11.62 -10.49 20.27
CA LEU A 88 11.33 -11.24 21.48
C LEU A 88 12.12 -12.54 21.49
N HIS A 89 12.91 -12.76 22.54
CA HIS A 89 13.69 -13.97 22.76
C HIS A 89 13.34 -14.61 24.11
N ALA A 90 13.76 -15.86 24.32
CA ALA A 90 13.59 -16.54 25.60
C ALA A 90 14.31 -15.80 26.76
N ALA A 91 15.39 -15.09 26.45
CA ALA A 91 16.17 -14.31 27.42
C ALA A 91 15.60 -12.91 27.69
N GLY A 92 14.67 -12.42 26.87
CA GLY A 92 14.11 -11.07 26.99
C GLY A 92 13.80 -10.40 25.66
N GLU A 93 13.52 -9.10 25.71
CA GLU A 93 13.26 -8.24 24.56
C GLU A 93 14.55 -7.51 24.14
N SER A 94 14.78 -7.36 22.84
CA SER A 94 15.94 -6.66 22.29
C SER A 94 15.87 -5.13 22.49
N GLY A 95 16.93 -4.45 22.07
CA GLY A 95 16.89 -3.02 21.75
C GLY A 95 15.93 -2.71 20.60
N ASN A 96 15.58 -1.44 20.44
CA ASN A 96 14.77 -0.97 19.32
C ASN A 96 15.58 -1.03 18.02
N SER A 97 14.91 -1.34 16.91
CA SER A 97 15.43 -1.12 15.57
C SER A 97 15.78 0.35 15.29
N ASN A 98 16.30 0.63 14.09
CA ASN A 98 16.23 1.97 13.54
C ASN A 98 14.78 2.50 13.57
N GLU A 99 14.62 3.80 13.80
CA GLU A 99 13.32 4.45 13.70
C GLU A 99 12.96 4.61 12.21
N ALA A 100 11.73 4.28 11.87
CA ALA A 100 11.14 4.55 10.56
C ALA A 100 9.93 5.46 10.73
N SER A 101 9.68 6.35 9.78
CA SER A 101 8.51 7.23 9.82
C SER A 101 7.67 7.12 8.56
N ALA A 102 6.36 7.30 8.72
CA ALA A 102 5.42 7.36 7.63
C ALA A 102 4.30 8.33 7.97
N THR A 103 3.84 9.07 6.96
CA THR A 103 2.64 9.89 7.02
C THR A 103 1.63 9.26 6.08
N PRO A 104 0.68 8.44 6.59
CA PRO A 104 -0.44 7.95 5.79
C PRO A 104 -1.10 9.12 5.10
N GLN A 105 -1.46 8.92 3.85
CA GLN A 105 -2.19 9.92 3.09
C GLN A 105 -3.34 9.20 2.42
N ALA A 106 -4.46 9.90 2.29
CA ALA A 106 -5.48 9.43 1.38
C ALA A 106 -4.78 9.22 0.05
N GLN A 107 -4.88 8.02 -0.51
CA GLN A 107 -4.44 7.82 -1.88
C GLN A 107 -5.28 8.80 -2.68
N GLU A 108 -4.63 9.81 -3.25
CA GLU A 108 -5.34 10.73 -4.11
C GLU A 108 -5.98 9.86 -5.18
N SER A 109 -7.29 9.91 -5.26
CA SER A 109 -8.03 9.09 -6.21
C SER A 109 -7.70 9.66 -7.57
N GLN A 110 -6.64 9.16 -8.22
CA GLN A 110 -6.31 9.55 -9.59
C GLN A 110 -7.52 9.21 -10.44
N ARG A 111 -8.02 10.21 -11.15
CA ARG A 111 -9.15 10.08 -12.05
C ARG A 111 -8.71 10.46 -13.44
N ALA A 112 -9.48 10.03 -14.42
CA ALA A 112 -9.29 10.48 -15.78
C ALA A 112 -10.65 10.67 -16.44
N LEU A 113 -10.71 11.70 -17.27
CA LEU A 113 -11.80 11.86 -18.22
C LEU A 113 -11.49 11.01 -19.44
N LEU A 114 -12.27 9.95 -19.63
CA LEU A 114 -12.24 9.12 -20.83
C LEU A 114 -13.30 9.64 -21.80
N VAL A 115 -12.87 10.14 -22.94
CA VAL A 115 -13.76 10.51 -24.05
C VAL A 115 -13.66 9.43 -25.12
N VAL A 116 -14.77 8.79 -25.46
CA VAL A 116 -14.84 7.80 -26.54
C VAL A 116 -15.62 8.40 -27.70
N THR A 117 -14.97 8.54 -28.84
CA THR A 117 -15.61 8.96 -30.10
C THR A 117 -16.01 7.72 -30.87
N LEU A 118 -17.30 7.60 -31.22
CA LEU A 118 -17.81 6.50 -32.01
C LEU A 118 -17.72 6.77 -33.53
N ASP A 119 -17.85 5.72 -34.34
CA ASP A 119 -17.80 5.78 -35.82
C ASP A 119 -18.88 6.69 -36.44
N ASN A 120 -19.97 6.94 -35.72
CA ASN A 120 -21.03 7.87 -36.09
C ASN A 120 -20.78 9.31 -35.61
N GLY A 121 -19.62 9.59 -35.02
CA GLY A 121 -19.25 10.89 -34.45
C GLY A 121 -19.86 11.20 -33.09
N LEU A 122 -20.61 10.28 -32.46
CA LEU A 122 -21.10 10.46 -31.10
C LEU A 122 -19.94 10.36 -30.12
N GLU A 123 -19.78 11.38 -29.29
CA GLU A 123 -18.85 11.37 -28.16
C GLU A 123 -19.56 10.91 -26.88
N LYS A 124 -18.87 10.07 -26.11
CA LYS A 124 -19.27 9.70 -24.75
C LYS A 124 -18.14 10.03 -23.79
N GLU A 125 -18.49 10.79 -22.77
CA GLU A 125 -17.56 11.25 -21.74
C GLU A 125 -17.80 10.49 -20.43
N PHE A 126 -16.72 10.01 -19.81
CA PHE A 126 -16.75 9.28 -18.56
C PHE A 126 -15.65 9.79 -17.61
N ASP A 127 -16.06 10.33 -16.47
CA ASP A 127 -15.16 10.59 -15.34
C ASP A 127 -15.02 9.29 -14.51
N LEU A 128 -13.84 8.66 -14.57
CA LEU A 128 -13.57 7.34 -13.99
C LEU A 128 -12.31 7.33 -13.10
N PRO A 129 -12.20 6.41 -12.13
CA PRO A 129 -10.92 6.09 -11.52
C PRO A 129 -9.89 5.67 -12.58
N LEU A 130 -8.63 6.10 -12.42
CA LEU A 130 -7.57 5.80 -13.39
C LEU A 130 -7.40 4.28 -13.64
N SER A 131 -7.61 3.45 -12.61
CA SER A 131 -7.57 1.99 -12.72
C SER A 131 -8.63 1.43 -13.69
N GLU A 132 -9.80 2.06 -13.79
CA GLU A 132 -10.83 1.63 -14.73
C GLU A 132 -10.54 2.08 -16.16
N VAL A 133 -9.94 3.27 -16.32
CA VAL A 133 -9.46 3.71 -17.63
C VAL A 133 -8.35 2.80 -18.14
N GLN A 134 -7.41 2.40 -17.28
CA GLN A 134 -6.38 1.40 -17.64
C GLN A 134 -6.99 0.05 -18.01
N ALA A 135 -8.06 -0.37 -17.34
CA ALA A 135 -8.77 -1.59 -17.69
C ALA A 135 -9.48 -1.48 -19.05
N PHE A 136 -10.05 -0.31 -19.39
CA PHE A 136 -10.61 -0.03 -20.72
C PHE A 136 -9.52 -0.08 -21.80
N ILE A 137 -8.38 0.60 -21.59
CA ILE A 137 -7.24 0.59 -22.54
C ILE A 137 -6.75 -0.85 -22.74
N SER A 138 -6.56 -1.60 -21.67
CA SER A 138 -6.12 -3.01 -21.74
C SER A 138 -7.09 -3.89 -22.53
N TRP A 139 -8.40 -3.67 -22.35
CA TRP A 139 -9.41 -4.35 -23.16
C TRP A 139 -9.32 -3.95 -24.64
N TYR A 140 -9.21 -2.66 -24.93
CA TYR A 140 -9.14 -2.15 -26.31
C TYR A 140 -7.92 -2.72 -27.04
N GLU A 141 -6.73 -2.64 -26.44
CA GLU A 141 -5.49 -3.18 -27.00
C GLU A 141 -5.54 -4.71 -27.14
N GLY A 142 -6.08 -5.40 -26.13
CA GLY A 142 -6.31 -6.84 -26.20
C GLY A 142 -7.21 -7.22 -27.38
N LYS A 143 -8.26 -6.43 -27.63
CA LYS A 143 -9.18 -6.62 -28.75
C LYS A 143 -8.56 -6.28 -30.10
N ALA A 144 -7.78 -5.21 -30.18
CA ALA A 144 -6.98 -4.87 -31.37
C ALA A 144 -5.96 -5.96 -31.71
N ALA A 145 -5.40 -6.62 -30.69
CA ALA A 145 -4.52 -7.78 -30.84
C ALA A 145 -5.27 -9.10 -31.15
N GLY A 146 -6.59 -9.07 -31.33
CA GLY A 146 -7.40 -10.23 -31.71
C GLY A 146 -7.88 -11.11 -30.55
N THR A 147 -7.77 -10.64 -29.31
CA THR A 147 -8.20 -11.37 -28.10
C THR A 147 -9.38 -10.68 -27.41
N GLY A 148 -9.94 -11.27 -26.35
CA GLY A 148 -10.94 -10.60 -25.53
C GLY A 148 -12.33 -10.41 -26.17
N SER A 149 -13.23 -9.78 -25.40
CA SER A 149 -14.62 -9.57 -25.78
C SER A 149 -14.80 -8.42 -26.78
N ALA A 150 -15.81 -8.49 -27.64
CA ALA A 150 -16.12 -7.42 -28.59
C ALA A 150 -16.72 -6.14 -27.94
N SER A 151 -17.10 -6.23 -26.67
CA SER A 151 -17.67 -5.12 -25.90
C SER A 151 -17.01 -4.98 -24.53
N TYR A 152 -17.04 -3.76 -24.01
CA TYR A 152 -16.61 -3.41 -22.65
C TYR A 152 -17.71 -2.66 -21.92
N ALA A 153 -17.91 -2.98 -20.64
CA ALA A 153 -18.91 -2.32 -19.81
C ALA A 153 -18.23 -1.28 -18.93
N ILE A 154 -18.54 -0.01 -19.13
CA ILE A 154 -18.11 1.10 -18.28
C ILE A 154 -19.18 1.31 -17.20
N ASP A 155 -18.80 1.22 -15.92
CA ASP A 155 -19.71 1.50 -14.81
C ASP A 155 -19.94 3.01 -14.66
N LYS A 156 -21.19 3.41 -14.42
CA LYS A 156 -21.55 4.82 -14.24
C LYS A 156 -21.39 5.29 -12.79
N HIS A 157 -21.02 4.40 -11.86
CA HIS A 157 -20.75 4.72 -10.46
C HIS A 157 -21.88 5.56 -9.84
N ASP A 158 -21.51 6.64 -9.16
CA ASP A 158 -22.40 7.57 -8.47
C ASP A 158 -23.31 8.35 -9.44
N ASN A 159 -23.06 8.33 -10.75
CA ASN A 159 -23.97 8.90 -11.75
C ASN A 159 -25.19 7.99 -12.02
N ASN A 160 -25.37 6.98 -11.18
CA ASN A 160 -26.57 6.17 -11.12
C ASN A 160 -27.76 6.94 -10.52
N LYS A 161 -28.30 7.90 -11.28
CA LYS A 161 -29.54 8.61 -10.93
C LYS A 161 -30.75 7.70 -11.13
N GLY A 162 -31.48 7.38 -10.06
CA GLY A 162 -32.72 6.58 -10.08
C GLY A 162 -32.65 5.29 -9.24
N PRO A 163 -33.73 4.47 -9.18
CA PRO A 163 -33.81 3.29 -8.33
C PRO A 163 -33.07 2.06 -8.94
N PHE A 164 -31.95 2.28 -9.61
CA PHE A 164 -31.20 1.20 -10.26
C PHE A 164 -30.12 0.67 -9.32
N LYS A 165 -29.88 -0.64 -9.34
CA LYS A 165 -28.80 -1.28 -8.56
C LYS A 165 -27.42 -1.13 -9.19
N SER A 166 -27.37 -1.01 -10.52
CA SER A 166 -26.16 -0.77 -11.32
C SER A 166 -26.57 -0.19 -12.66
N ARG A 167 -25.74 0.70 -13.22
CA ARG A 167 -25.91 1.23 -14.58
C ARG A 167 -24.56 1.19 -15.28
N LYS A 168 -24.53 0.57 -16.45
CA LYS A 168 -23.34 0.45 -17.28
C LYS A 168 -23.61 0.91 -18.69
N ASP A 169 -22.63 1.54 -19.32
CA ASP A 169 -22.61 1.76 -20.75
C ASP A 169 -21.71 0.73 -21.42
N TYR A 170 -22.25 0.05 -22.42
CA TYR A 170 -21.49 -0.90 -23.21
C TYR A 170 -20.93 -0.19 -24.43
N VAL A 171 -19.60 -0.23 -24.57
CA VAL A 171 -18.87 0.27 -25.74
C VAL A 171 -18.52 -0.94 -26.60
N ILE A 172 -18.68 -0.81 -27.91
CA ILE A 172 -18.39 -1.88 -28.88
C ILE A 172 -17.11 -1.53 -29.60
N PHE A 173 -16.13 -2.44 -29.61
CA PHE A 173 -14.79 -2.18 -30.15
C PHE A 173 -14.84 -1.68 -31.60
N ASP A 174 -15.55 -2.38 -32.48
CA ASP A 174 -15.67 -2.02 -33.90
C ASP A 174 -16.41 -0.70 -34.16
N LYS A 175 -16.95 -0.08 -33.10
CA LYS A 175 -17.66 1.21 -33.16
C LYS A 175 -16.85 2.37 -32.59
N ILE A 176 -15.66 2.12 -32.06
CA ILE A 176 -14.80 3.18 -31.54
C ILE A 176 -13.96 3.72 -32.71
N LEU A 177 -14.08 5.02 -32.96
CA LEU A 177 -13.25 5.75 -33.93
C LEU A 177 -11.92 6.17 -33.29
N ASN A 178 -11.98 6.75 -32.08
CA ASN A 178 -10.83 7.08 -31.26
C ASN A 178 -11.25 7.19 -29.78
N TYR A 179 -10.27 7.31 -28.89
CA TYR A 179 -10.51 7.71 -27.51
C TYR A 179 -9.42 8.67 -27.02
N GLU A 180 -9.78 9.53 -26.07
CA GLU A 180 -8.88 10.46 -25.39
C GLU A 180 -8.93 10.21 -23.88
N VAL A 181 -7.77 10.33 -23.23
CA VAL A 181 -7.63 10.19 -21.78
C VAL A 181 -6.99 11.46 -21.23
N SER A 182 -7.73 12.17 -20.39
CA SER A 182 -7.23 13.35 -19.65
C SER A 182 -7.14 13.01 -18.17
N GLU A 183 -5.93 12.69 -17.67
CA GLU A 183 -5.69 12.36 -16.27
C GLU A 183 -5.67 13.61 -15.37
N TYR A 184 -6.23 13.49 -14.17
CA TYR A 184 -6.21 14.55 -13.17
C TYR A 184 -6.32 14.00 -11.75
N THR A 185 -5.85 14.81 -10.80
CA THR A 185 -6.11 14.59 -9.38
C THR A 185 -7.31 15.45 -8.96
N PRO A 186 -8.40 14.85 -8.43
CA PRO A 186 -9.49 15.61 -7.83
C PRO A 186 -8.99 16.41 -6.64
N ALA A 187 -9.42 17.66 -6.51
CA ALA A 187 -9.13 18.45 -5.32
C ALA A 187 -9.64 17.72 -4.06
N SER A 188 -8.82 17.72 -3.00
CA SER A 188 -9.23 17.22 -1.68
C SER A 188 -10.45 18.04 -1.22
N LYS A 189 -11.57 17.36 -0.93
CA LYS A 189 -12.77 18.01 -0.36
C LYS A 189 -12.57 18.36 1.10
#